data_AF-A0A2K8M0M5-F1
#
_entry.id   AF-A0A2K8M0M5-F1
#
_cell.length_a   1.000
_cell.length_b   1.000
_cell.length_c   1.000
_cell.angle_alpha   90.00
_cell.angle_beta   90.00
_cell.angle_gamma   90.00
#
_symmetry.space_group_name_H-M   'P 1'
#
loop_
_entity.id
_entity.type
_entity.pdbx_description
1 polymer ?
#
loop_
_entity_poly.entity_id
_entity_poly.type
_entity_poly.pdbx_seq_one_letter_code
_entity_poly.pdbx_strand_id
1 'polypeptide(L)' 'MIGSNDENVLTDVELRVAELAAQGMPVAVIAEVLGVSANTAARHLTAVYGKLRNA' A
#
# COMPACT_ATOMS: atom_id res chain seq x y z
N MET A 1 21.81 -20.13 0.32
CA MET A 1 20.86 -19.04 -0.04
C MET A 1 20.55 -18.30 1.24
N ILE A 2 20.80 -17.00 1.28
CA ILE A 2 20.41 -16.13 2.41
C ILE A 2 18.87 -16.13 2.44
N GLY A 3 18.28 -16.44 3.59
CA GLY A 3 16.83 -16.35 3.78
C GLY A 3 16.41 -14.89 3.62
N SER A 4 15.77 -14.58 2.50
CA SER A 4 15.22 -13.27 2.21
C SER A 4 14.10 -12.94 3.20
N ASN A 5 14.14 -11.73 3.76
CA ASN A 5 13.10 -11.16 4.62
C ASN A 5 11.87 -10.75 3.78
N ASP A 6 11.39 -11.63 2.90
CA ASP A 6 10.41 -11.35 1.83
C ASP A 6 9.03 -10.90 2.35
N GLU A 7 8.76 -11.04 3.65
CA GLU A 7 7.48 -10.67 4.27
C GLU A 7 7.17 -9.15 4.23
N ASN A 8 8.19 -8.31 4.08
CA ASN A 8 8.02 -6.85 4.00
C ASN A 8 7.96 -6.29 2.57
N VAL A 9 7.99 -7.14 1.54
CA VAL A 9 7.88 -6.67 0.16
C VAL A 9 6.44 -6.24 -0.12
N LEU A 10 6.28 -5.05 -0.70
CA LEU A 10 4.97 -4.57 -1.16
C LEU A 10 4.57 -5.33 -2.42
N THR A 11 3.31 -5.77 -2.47
CA THR A 11 2.68 -6.21 -3.73
C THR A 11 2.55 -5.05 -4.70
N ASP A 12 2.31 -5.32 -5.99
CA ASP A 12 2.14 -4.26 -7.00
C ASP A 12 1.02 -3.27 -6.64
N VAL A 13 -0.08 -3.76 -6.07
CA VAL A 13 -1.20 -2.92 -5.62
C VAL A 13 -0.78 -2.06 -4.43
N GLU A 14 -0.09 -2.65 -3.44
CA GLU A 14 0.39 -1.92 -2.27
C GLU A 14 1.46 -0.89 -2.63
N LEU A 15 2.35 -1.21 -3.57
CA LEU A 15 3.33 -0.26 -4.11
C LEU A 15 2.61 0.92 -4.77
N ARG A 16 1.60 0.64 -5.61
CA ARG A 16 0.83 1.69 -6.25
C ARG A 16 0.08 2.58 -5.25
N VAL A 17 -0.47 1.98 -4.20
CA VAL A 17 -1.10 2.70 -3.09
C VAL A 17 -0.09 3.58 -2.35
N ALA A 18 1.11 3.06 -2.07
CA ALA A 18 2.17 3.78 -1.41
C ALA A 18 2.65 5.00 -2.23
N GLU A 19 2.79 4.85 -3.55
CA GLU A 19 3.16 5.94 -4.46
C GLU A 19 2.14 7.09 -4.43
N LEU A 20 0.85 6.76 -4.51
CA LEU A 20 -0.22 7.76 -4.50
C LEU A 20 -0.30 8.45 -3.13
N ALA A 21 -0.14 7.71 -2.04
CA ALA A 21 -0.11 8.26 -0.69
C ALA A 21 1.10 9.17 -0.46
N ALA A 22 2.28 8.81 -1.00
CA ALA A 22 3.49 9.63 -0.93
C ALA A 22 3.34 10.98 -1.67
N GLN A 23 2.45 11.05 -2.66
CA GLN A 23 2.07 12.29 -3.35
C GLN A 23 1.03 13.12 -2.58
N GLY A 24 0.60 12.66 -1.39
CA GLY A 24 -0.40 13.34 -0.56
C GLY A 24 -1.85 13.09 -1.02
N MET A 25 -2.09 12.09 -1.87
CA MET A 25 -3.46 11.81 -2.33
C MET A 25 -4.34 11.28 -1.20
N PRO A 26 -5.56 11.80 -1.03
CA PRO A 26 -6.49 11.30 -0.03
C PRO A 26 -7.03 9.91 -0.42
N VAL A 27 -7.41 9.11 0.58
CA VAL A 27 -7.89 7.72 0.40
C VAL A 27 -9.01 7.59 -0.64
N ALA A 28 -9.93 8.55 -0.68
CA ALA A 28 -11.03 8.56 -1.65
C ALA A 28 -10.51 8.65 -3.11
N VAL A 29 -9.50 9.49 -3.36
CA VAL A 29 -8.86 9.63 -4.68
C VAL A 29 -8.06 8.38 -5.03
N ILE A 30 -7.35 7.79 -4.06
CA ILE A 30 -6.64 6.52 -4.26
C ILE A 30 -7.62 5.42 -4.67
N ALA A 31 -8.78 5.35 -4.01
CA ALA A 31 -9.81 4.37 -4.30
C ALA A 31 -10.38 4.53 -5.72
N GLU A 32 -10.64 5.78 -6.13
CA GLU A 32 -11.10 6.10 -7.49
C GLU A 32 -10.07 5.69 -8.55
N VAL A 33 -8.80 6.06 -8.36
CA VAL A 33 -7.70 5.72 -9.30
C VAL A 33 -7.53 4.21 -9.46
N LEU A 34 -7.74 3.44 -8.38
CA LEU A 34 -7.60 1.99 -8.38
C LEU A 34 -8.89 1.25 -8.75
N GLY A 35 -10.01 1.95 -8.92
CA GLY A 35 -11.31 1.33 -9.20
C GLY A 35 -11.83 0.44 -8.06
N VAL A 36 -11.50 0.77 -6.80
CA VAL A 36 -11.91 0.01 -5.61
C VAL A 36 -12.73 0.87 -4.64
N SER A 37 -13.31 0.24 -3.62
CA SER A 37 -13.98 1.00 -2.55
C SER A 37 -12.98 1.77 -1.68
N ALA A 38 -13.40 2.89 -1.08
CA ALA A 38 -12.59 3.64 -0.12
C ALA A 38 -12.12 2.77 1.07
N ASN A 39 -12.95 1.83 1.50
CA ASN A 39 -12.60 0.87 2.55
C ASN A 39 -11.49 -0.10 2.10
N THR A 40 -11.53 -0.55 0.84
CA THR A 40 -10.48 -1.39 0.25
C THR A 40 -9.16 -0.62 0.15
N ALA A 41 -9.18 0.62 -0.32
CA ALA A 41 -7.99 1.48 -0.36
C ALA A 41 -7.41 1.73 1.04
N ALA A 42 -8.25 1.98 2.05
CA ALA A 42 -7.80 2.13 3.44
C ALA A 42 -7.16 0.86 4.02
N ARG A 43 -7.67 -0.31 3.65
CA ARG A 43 -7.08 -1.61 4.01
C ARG A 43 -5.69 -1.79 3.38
N HIS A 44 -5.53 -1.46 2.10
CA HIS A 44 -4.21 -1.50 1.47
C HIS A 44 -3.22 -0.54 2.14
N LEU A 45 -3.64 0.68 2.49
CA LEU A 45 -2.78 1.61 3.24
C LEU A 45 -2.37 1.07 4.60
N THR A 46 -3.30 0.45 5.33
CA THR A 46 -2.98 -0.20 6.61
C THR A 46 -1.92 -1.29 6.43
N ALA A 47 -2.03 -2.11 5.40
CA ALA A 47 -1.05 -3.15 5.09
C ALA A 47 0.32 -2.56 4.73
N VAL A 48 0.35 -1.54 3.86
CA VAL A 48 1.56 -0.78 3.50
C VAL A 48 2.25 -0.23 4.74
N TYR A 49 1.53 0.48 5.62
CA TYR A 49 2.11 1.05 6.83
C TYR A 49 2.58 0.00 7.83
N GLY A 50 1.91 -1.16 7.87
CA GLY A 50 2.36 -2.32 8.64
C GLY A 50 3.73 -2.81 8.17
N LYS A 51 3.90 -2.97 6.85
CA LYS A 51 5.17 -3.41 6.25
C LYS A 51 6.28 -2.36 6.41
N LEU A 52 5.99 -1.08 6.15
CA LEU A 52 6.98 0.01 6.30
C LEU A 52 7.47 0.19 7.75
N ARG A 53 6.61 -0.05 8.74
CA ARG A 53 7.00 0.01 10.16
C ARG A 53 8.00 -1.09 10.53
N ASN A 54 7.89 -2.25 9.88
CA ASN A 54 8.66 -3.44 10.20
C ASN A 54 9.85 -3.64 9.25
N ALA A 55 10.04 -2.75 8.28
CA ALA A 55 11.05 -2.81 7.22
C ALA A 55 12.46 -2.42 7.70
#